data_AF-A0AAV0CCZ2-F1
#
_entry.id   AF-A0AAV0CCZ2-F1
#
_cell.length_a   1.000
_cell.length_b   1.000
_cell.length_c   1.000
_cell.angle_alpha   90.00
_cell.angle_beta   90.00
_cell.angle_gamma   90.00
#
_symmetry.space_group_name_H-M   'P 1'
#
loop_
_entity.id
_entity.type
_entity.pdbx_description
1 polymer ?
#
loop_
_entity_poly.entity_id
_entity_poly.type
_entity_poly.pdbx_seq_one_letter_code
_entity_poly.pdbx_strand_id
1 'polypeptide(L)'
;MIPMGLRGLILLQSLMMIIIIVSSITGCSVEGRRHFYRKQENDDNKMLQAPSPDEDNTPVSPVPAVVPSDPVEGAPPPDVDDDSGPCVFDVTDYGAVGDGDTDDTAAFVDAWKAACQVEDALLWAPPDLNFMITSTIFSGPCKPGLVFQVDGVLMPPDGPECWPEKDSAKQWIVFYKLDDMTFNGTGTIEGHGQKWWDLPCKPHRGPNGSTLRGPCDSPALIRFFMSSNLVVSGLRIQNSPQFHLKFDGCDGVEIYDLSISSPKLSPNTDGIHVQDTTRVRIYDSVIANGDDCISIGSGCSNVEIDAVTCGPSHGIRLPAQ
;
A
#
# COMPACT_ATOMS: atom_id res chain seq x y z
N MET A 1 -11.51 -16.96 63.49
CA MET A 1 -10.39 -16.15 62.96
C MET A 1 -9.30 -17.10 62.52
N ILE A 2 -8.89 -17.07 61.25
CA ILE A 2 -7.77 -17.89 60.75
C ILE A 2 -6.47 -17.12 61.05
N PRO A 3 -5.43 -17.73 61.63
CA PRO A 3 -4.20 -17.02 61.99
C PRO A 3 -3.49 -16.47 60.74
N MET A 4 -2.95 -15.25 60.84
CA MET A 4 -2.45 -14.48 59.69
C MET A 4 -1.33 -15.19 58.89
N GLY A 5 -0.58 -16.10 59.51
CA GLY A 5 0.44 -16.90 58.82
C GLY A 5 -0.12 -17.82 57.72
N LEU A 6 -1.35 -18.32 57.84
CA LEU A 6 -1.90 -19.27 56.85
C LEU A 6 -2.28 -18.56 55.53
N ARG A 7 -2.64 -17.28 55.57
CA ARG A 7 -2.90 -16.48 54.36
C ARG A 7 -1.62 -16.19 53.57
N GLY A 8 -0.50 -15.94 54.25
CA GLY A 8 0.79 -15.74 53.61
C GLY A 8 1.28 -16.99 52.88
N LEU A 9 1.10 -18.18 53.47
CA LEU A 9 1.53 -19.44 52.88
C LEU A 9 0.73 -19.80 51.61
N ILE A 10 -0.58 -19.54 51.59
CA ILE A 10 -1.44 -19.74 50.41
C ILE A 10 -1.04 -18.78 49.28
N LEU A 11 -0.78 -17.50 49.59
CA LEU A 11 -0.30 -16.53 48.59
C LEU A 11 1.04 -16.95 47.98
N LEU A 12 1.98 -17.47 48.80
CA LEU A 12 3.28 -17.92 48.33
C LEU A 12 3.18 -19.17 47.43
N GLN A 13 2.32 -20.12 47.76
CA GLN A 13 2.06 -21.30 46.93
C GLN A 13 1.39 -20.94 45.60
N SER A 14 0.43 -20.03 45.59
CA SER A 14 -0.17 -19.50 44.34
C SER A 14 0.86 -18.79 43.47
N LEU A 15 1.78 -18.03 44.05
CA LEU A 15 2.82 -17.32 43.30
C LEU A 15 3.84 -18.30 42.66
N MET A 16 4.23 -19.36 43.38
CA MET A 16 5.11 -20.39 42.81
C MET A 16 4.43 -21.20 41.68
N MET A 17 3.14 -21.52 41.82
CA MET A 17 2.36 -22.14 40.73
C MET A 17 2.36 -21.27 39.47
N ILE A 18 2.14 -19.96 39.60
CA ILE A 18 2.15 -19.04 38.46
C ILE A 18 3.53 -19.00 37.78
N ILE A 19 4.62 -18.97 38.56
CA ILE A 19 5.99 -18.96 38.00
C ILE A 19 6.30 -20.26 37.23
N ILE A 20 5.87 -21.42 37.72
CA ILE A 20 6.04 -22.71 37.03
C ILE A 20 5.21 -22.77 35.73
N ILE A 21 3.99 -22.23 35.73
CA ILE A 21 3.16 -22.14 34.52
C ILE A 21 3.79 -21.19 33.49
N VAL A 22 4.26 -20.00 33.89
CA VAL A 22 4.90 -19.03 32.97
C VAL A 22 6.20 -19.57 32.36
N SER A 23 7.02 -20.28 33.15
CA SER A 23 8.25 -20.91 32.66
C SER A 23 8.02 -22.16 31.78
N SER A 24 6.80 -22.71 31.77
CA SER A 24 6.41 -23.81 30.88
C SER A 24 5.90 -23.36 29.51
N ILE A 25 5.74 -22.04 29.29
CA ILE A 25 5.20 -21.47 28.05
C ILE A 25 6.32 -20.92 27.14
N THR A 26 7.51 -20.65 27.69
CA THR A 26 8.72 -20.30 26.91
C THR A 26 9.47 -21.55 26.44
N GLY A 27 8.93 -22.25 25.43
CA GLY A 27 9.49 -23.53 24.98
C GLY A 27 8.94 -24.08 23.67
N CYS A 28 8.91 -23.30 22.58
CA CYS A 28 8.71 -23.82 21.23
C CYS A 28 10.01 -23.73 20.41
N SER A 29 10.41 -24.86 19.82
CA SER A 29 11.65 -25.00 19.04
C SER A 29 11.63 -24.23 17.72
N VAL A 30 12.80 -23.75 17.31
CA VAL A 30 13.06 -23.27 15.94
C VAL A 30 13.42 -24.47 15.07
N GLU A 31 12.44 -25.02 14.35
CA GLU A 31 12.65 -26.16 13.44
C GLU A 31 12.98 -25.65 12.02
N GLY A 32 14.26 -25.45 11.73
CA GLY A 32 14.72 -24.92 10.44
C GLY A 32 14.57 -25.93 9.28
N ARG A 33 13.61 -25.70 8.37
CA ARG A 33 13.47 -26.49 7.14
C ARG A 33 14.53 -26.12 6.11
N ARG A 34 15.52 -27.00 5.92
CA ARG A 34 16.43 -26.96 4.76
C ARG A 34 15.73 -27.60 3.55
N HIS A 35 15.47 -26.83 2.50
CA HIS A 35 15.09 -27.39 1.20
C HIS A 35 16.35 -27.69 0.39
N PHE A 36 16.50 -28.94 -0.03
CA PHE A 36 17.56 -29.39 -0.93
C PHE A 36 17.23 -28.98 -2.37
N TYR A 37 18.05 -28.12 -2.97
CA TYR A 37 17.97 -27.86 -4.41
C TYR A 37 18.70 -28.99 -5.16
N ARG A 38 17.95 -29.87 -5.82
CA ARG A 38 18.51 -30.96 -6.63
C ARG A 38 18.90 -30.42 -8.00
N LYS A 39 20.19 -30.10 -8.18
CA LYS A 39 20.78 -29.84 -9.50
C LYS A 39 20.60 -31.08 -10.37
N GLN A 40 20.05 -30.91 -11.57
CA GLN A 40 19.96 -31.98 -12.57
C GLN A 40 20.89 -31.64 -13.74
N GLU A 41 22.14 -32.06 -13.60
CA GLU A 41 23.04 -32.25 -14.74
C GLU A 41 22.69 -33.59 -15.39
N ASN A 42 22.59 -33.59 -16.72
CA ASN A 42 22.74 -34.79 -17.53
C ASN A 42 23.68 -34.40 -18.67
N ASP A 43 24.96 -34.75 -18.50
CA ASP A 43 26.00 -34.66 -19.51
C ASP A 43 26.29 -36.09 -19.96
N ASP A 44 26.10 -36.40 -21.25
CA ASP A 44 26.42 -37.71 -21.80
C ASP A 44 27.12 -37.56 -23.16
N ASN A 45 28.16 -38.36 -23.36
CA ASN A 45 29.37 -37.94 -24.06
C ASN A 45 29.70 -38.86 -25.27
N LYS A 46 30.60 -38.38 -26.14
CA LYS A 46 31.41 -39.07 -27.18
C LYS A 46 30.89 -39.21 -28.62
N MET A 47 31.43 -38.34 -29.49
CA MET A 47 32.53 -38.66 -30.43
C MET A 47 32.48 -39.93 -31.32
N LEU A 48 32.39 -39.79 -32.67
CA LEU A 48 33.55 -39.72 -33.62
C LEU A 48 33.20 -39.93 -35.12
N GLN A 49 33.89 -39.15 -35.97
CA GLN A 49 34.33 -39.41 -37.36
C GLN A 49 33.36 -39.42 -38.58
N ALA A 50 33.92 -38.96 -39.71
CA ALA A 50 33.31 -38.76 -41.03
C ALA A 50 33.78 -39.81 -42.07
N PRO A 51 33.24 -39.77 -43.30
CA PRO A 51 34.13 -39.33 -44.41
C PRO A 51 33.45 -38.47 -45.50
N SER A 52 34.28 -37.73 -46.25
CA SER A 52 33.97 -37.07 -47.54
C SER A 52 33.99 -38.09 -48.71
N PRO A 53 33.62 -37.77 -49.98
CA PRO A 53 34.01 -36.56 -50.76
C PRO A 53 32.79 -35.87 -51.46
N ASP A 54 32.84 -35.02 -52.51
CA ASP A 54 33.90 -34.72 -53.51
C ASP A 54 33.81 -33.30 -54.17
N GLU A 55 34.61 -33.09 -55.22
CA GLU A 55 34.90 -31.92 -56.10
C GLU A 55 33.77 -30.96 -56.59
N ASP A 56 34.09 -29.66 -56.73
CA ASP A 56 34.24 -28.97 -58.05
C ASP A 56 35.16 -27.72 -57.94
N ASN A 57 35.69 -27.23 -59.07
CA ASN A 57 36.85 -26.35 -59.22
C ASN A 57 36.55 -24.97 -59.84
N THR A 58 37.62 -24.17 -60.01
CA THR A 58 37.81 -23.00 -60.92
C THR A 58 37.61 -21.57 -60.33
N PRO A 59 38.25 -20.51 -60.87
CA PRO A 59 39.63 -20.17 -60.46
C PRO A 59 39.90 -18.69 -60.10
N VAL A 60 41.12 -18.41 -59.61
CA VAL A 60 41.58 -17.16 -58.97
C VAL A 60 42.29 -16.17 -59.92
N SER A 61 42.10 -14.84 -59.73
CA SER A 61 43.13 -13.75 -59.76
C SER A 61 42.54 -12.33 -59.95
N PRO A 62 43.26 -11.23 -59.61
CA PRO A 62 44.09 -11.00 -58.42
C PRO A 62 43.79 -9.63 -57.73
N VAL A 63 44.44 -9.40 -56.57
CA VAL A 63 44.30 -8.21 -55.71
C VAL A 63 45.13 -7.01 -56.19
N PRO A 64 44.68 -5.76 -55.89
CA PRO A 64 45.61 -4.70 -55.45
C PRO A 64 45.31 -4.25 -54.01
N ALA A 65 46.37 -3.96 -53.25
CA ALA A 65 46.32 -3.54 -51.85
C ALA A 65 46.44 -2.00 -51.68
N VAL A 66 46.66 -1.55 -50.43
CA VAL A 66 46.83 -0.16 -49.95
C VAL A 66 45.48 0.60 -49.91
N VAL A 67 45.05 1.30 -48.85
CA VAL A 67 45.76 2.05 -47.78
C VAL A 67 45.03 1.89 -46.41
N PRO A 68 45.70 1.93 -45.24
CA PRO A 68 45.03 2.07 -43.95
C PRO A 68 44.52 3.51 -43.75
N SER A 69 43.31 3.67 -43.20
CA SER A 69 42.80 4.95 -42.71
C SER A 69 43.06 5.09 -41.21
N ASP A 70 43.59 6.23 -40.80
CA ASP A 70 43.94 6.60 -39.42
C ASP A 70 42.73 6.58 -38.45
N PRO A 71 42.97 6.44 -37.12
CA PRO A 71 41.90 6.22 -36.15
C PRO A 71 41.03 7.46 -35.94
N VAL A 72 39.72 7.27 -35.95
CA VAL A 72 38.76 8.26 -35.44
C VAL A 72 38.80 8.23 -33.91
N GLU A 73 39.50 9.20 -33.34
CA GLU A 73 39.49 9.49 -31.91
C GLU A 73 38.12 10.11 -31.52
N GLY A 74 37.50 9.62 -30.44
CA GLY A 74 36.28 10.23 -29.90
C GLY A 74 34.94 9.63 -30.33
N ALA A 75 34.82 8.30 -30.39
CA ALA A 75 33.53 7.70 -30.06
C ALA A 75 33.30 7.85 -28.54
N PRO A 76 32.13 8.35 -28.06
CA PRO A 76 31.79 8.20 -26.64
C PRO A 76 31.79 6.71 -26.27
N PRO A 77 32.02 6.35 -25.00
CA PRO A 77 31.76 4.97 -24.57
C PRO A 77 30.31 4.62 -24.95
N PRO A 78 30.00 3.34 -25.26
CA PRO A 78 28.61 2.95 -25.38
C PRO A 78 27.91 3.38 -24.10
N ASP A 79 26.79 4.09 -24.24
CA ASP A 79 25.95 4.40 -23.11
C ASP A 79 25.73 3.08 -22.37
N VAL A 80 26.20 3.03 -21.12
CA VAL A 80 25.80 1.95 -20.23
C VAL A 80 24.34 2.24 -20.01
N ASP A 81 23.48 1.48 -20.69
CA ASP A 81 22.08 1.36 -20.34
C ASP A 81 22.04 0.85 -18.89
N ASP A 82 22.13 1.80 -17.98
CA ASP A 82 21.72 1.64 -16.61
C ASP A 82 20.23 1.37 -16.71
N ASP A 83 19.87 0.09 -16.60
CA ASP A 83 18.50 -0.44 -16.60
C ASP A 83 17.81 -0.05 -15.28
N SER A 84 17.92 1.23 -14.90
CA SER A 84 17.31 1.87 -13.75
C SER A 84 15.86 2.24 -14.04
N GLY A 85 15.13 1.26 -14.59
CA GLY A 85 13.71 1.16 -14.27
C GLY A 85 13.56 1.03 -12.74
N PRO A 86 12.47 1.57 -12.16
CA PRO A 86 12.25 1.47 -10.72
C PRO A 86 12.25 0.00 -10.29
N CYS A 87 12.87 -0.31 -9.15
CA CYS A 87 12.87 -1.69 -8.63
C CYS A 87 11.43 -2.11 -8.33
N VAL A 88 10.87 -3.05 -9.09
CA VAL A 88 9.46 -3.46 -8.98
C VAL A 88 9.29 -4.54 -7.92
N PHE A 89 8.33 -4.32 -7.03
CA PHE A 89 7.88 -5.21 -5.98
C PHE A 89 6.40 -5.51 -6.21
N ASP A 90 6.12 -6.43 -7.15
CA ASP A 90 4.76 -6.91 -7.44
C ASP A 90 4.24 -7.72 -6.25
N VAL A 91 3.08 -7.35 -5.70
CA VAL A 91 2.51 -8.02 -4.52
C VAL A 91 2.21 -9.51 -4.75
N THR A 92 2.04 -9.95 -6.00
CA THR A 92 1.82 -11.36 -6.34
C THR A 92 3.08 -12.21 -6.17
N ASP A 93 4.28 -11.65 -6.37
CA ASP A 93 5.56 -12.31 -6.05
C ASP A 93 5.74 -12.50 -4.53
N TYR A 94 5.05 -11.70 -3.72
CA TYR A 94 4.96 -11.84 -2.27
C TYR A 94 3.79 -12.73 -1.81
N GLY A 95 3.06 -13.34 -2.75
CA GLY A 95 2.01 -14.33 -2.49
C GLY A 95 0.60 -13.76 -2.37
N ALA A 96 0.34 -12.53 -2.82
CA ALA A 96 -1.02 -12.01 -2.95
C ALA A 96 -1.79 -12.82 -4.01
N VAL A 97 -3.05 -13.17 -3.70
CA VAL A 97 -3.92 -13.97 -4.58
C VAL A 97 -4.73 -13.09 -5.52
N GLY A 98 -5.20 -11.92 -5.06
CA GLY A 98 -5.91 -10.98 -5.94
C GLY A 98 -7.32 -11.43 -6.36
N ASP A 99 -7.97 -12.29 -5.58
CA ASP A 99 -9.32 -12.83 -5.86
C ASP A 99 -10.48 -12.00 -5.27
N GLY A 100 -10.19 -11.05 -4.36
CA GLY A 100 -11.15 -10.19 -3.65
C GLY A 100 -11.67 -10.76 -2.34
N ASP A 101 -11.35 -12.01 -2.01
CA ASP A 101 -11.85 -12.75 -0.85
C ASP A 101 -10.72 -13.19 0.12
N THR A 102 -9.51 -13.46 -0.40
CA THR A 102 -8.33 -13.87 0.35
C THR A 102 -7.67 -12.68 1.05
N ASP A 103 -7.25 -12.85 2.31
CA ASP A 103 -6.51 -11.84 3.08
C ASP A 103 -5.06 -11.71 2.59
N ASP A 104 -4.86 -10.79 1.64
CA ASP A 104 -3.57 -10.51 0.99
C ASP A 104 -2.66 -9.60 1.84
N THR A 105 -3.07 -9.23 3.06
CA THR A 105 -2.36 -8.27 3.92
C THR A 105 -0.89 -8.66 4.14
N ALA A 106 -0.60 -9.96 4.31
CA ALA A 106 0.75 -10.44 4.53
C ALA A 106 1.67 -10.15 3.34
N ALA A 107 1.18 -10.36 2.11
CA ALA A 107 1.93 -10.12 0.89
C ALA A 107 2.22 -8.62 0.70
N PHE A 108 1.23 -7.76 0.87
CA PHE A 108 1.41 -6.30 0.83
C PHE A 108 2.41 -5.80 1.88
N VAL A 109 2.34 -6.35 3.10
CA VAL A 109 3.26 -5.98 4.20
C VAL A 109 4.69 -6.46 3.95
N ASP A 110 4.90 -7.61 3.32
CA ASP A 110 6.25 -8.11 2.99
C ASP A 110 6.83 -7.44 1.74
N ALA A 111 6.00 -7.16 0.72
CA ALA A 111 6.37 -6.30 -0.41
C ALA A 111 6.78 -4.90 0.08
N TRP A 112 6.01 -4.30 0.99
CA TRP A 112 6.31 -2.98 1.57
C TRP A 112 7.67 -2.96 2.27
N LYS A 113 7.95 -3.96 3.12
CA LYS A 113 9.25 -4.06 3.81
C LYS A 113 10.42 -4.14 2.84
N ALA A 114 10.25 -4.83 1.71
CA ALA A 114 11.30 -4.96 0.69
C ALA A 114 11.49 -3.64 -0.09
N ALA A 115 10.41 -3.08 -0.62
CA ALA A 115 10.42 -1.81 -1.36
C ALA A 115 11.00 -0.64 -0.53
N CYS A 116 10.60 -0.55 0.74
CA CYS A 116 11.02 0.50 1.67
C CYS A 116 12.55 0.56 1.93
N GLN A 117 13.32 -0.47 1.55
CA GLN A 117 14.79 -0.49 1.66
C GLN A 117 15.54 -0.02 0.41
N VAL A 118 14.83 0.26 -0.70
CA VAL A 118 15.41 0.56 -2.01
C VAL A 118 14.97 1.95 -2.48
N GLU A 119 15.90 2.72 -3.04
CA GLU A 119 15.62 4.04 -3.63
C GLU A 119 14.86 3.86 -4.96
N ASP A 120 13.90 4.75 -5.24
CA ASP A 120 13.07 4.70 -6.45
C ASP A 120 12.31 3.36 -6.63
N ALA A 121 11.89 2.75 -5.52
CA ALA A 121 11.17 1.48 -5.50
C ALA A 121 9.70 1.63 -5.92
N LEU A 122 9.20 0.70 -6.74
CA LEU A 122 7.80 0.59 -7.15
C LEU A 122 7.15 -0.62 -6.47
N LEU A 123 6.35 -0.41 -5.43
CA LEU A 123 5.43 -1.42 -4.92
C LEU A 123 4.17 -1.42 -5.79
N TRP A 124 3.84 -2.55 -6.41
CA TRP A 124 2.82 -2.62 -7.44
C TRP A 124 1.71 -3.61 -7.11
N ALA A 125 0.47 -3.14 -7.12
CA ALA A 125 -0.74 -3.95 -7.15
C ALA A 125 -1.29 -3.96 -8.59
N PRO A 126 -1.01 -5.02 -9.38
CA PRO A 126 -1.26 -5.04 -10.83
C PRO A 126 -2.75 -4.98 -11.20
N PRO A 127 -3.08 -4.61 -12.46
CA PRO A 127 -4.46 -4.55 -12.96
C PRO A 127 -5.13 -5.93 -13.00
N ASP A 128 -6.45 -5.91 -13.23
CA ASP A 128 -7.33 -7.09 -13.34
C ASP A 128 -7.44 -8.00 -12.09
N LEU A 129 -6.75 -7.66 -10.99
CA LEU A 129 -6.82 -8.34 -9.69
C LEU A 129 -7.51 -7.48 -8.62
N ASN A 130 -8.11 -8.14 -7.61
CA ASN A 130 -8.80 -7.52 -6.48
C ASN A 130 -8.14 -7.98 -5.18
N PHE A 131 -7.50 -7.07 -4.46
CA PHE A 131 -6.75 -7.39 -3.25
C PHE A 131 -7.54 -6.99 -2.01
N MET A 132 -7.93 -7.96 -1.19
CA MET A 132 -8.57 -7.71 0.10
C MET A 132 -7.51 -7.68 1.19
N ILE A 133 -7.36 -6.53 1.86
CA ILE A 133 -6.41 -6.37 2.98
C ILE A 133 -7.11 -5.77 4.19
N THR A 134 -6.65 -6.12 5.39
CA THR A 134 -7.21 -5.61 6.66
C THR A 134 -6.48 -4.34 7.12
N SER A 135 -6.83 -3.78 8.29
CA SER A 135 -6.26 -2.52 8.80
C SER A 135 -4.73 -2.61 8.93
N THR A 136 -4.02 -1.79 8.15
CA THR A 136 -2.57 -1.91 7.95
C THR A 136 -1.89 -0.57 8.10
N ILE A 137 -0.79 -0.54 8.86
CA ILE A 137 0.05 0.65 9.05
C ILE A 137 1.38 0.46 8.32
N PHE A 138 1.46 0.99 7.11
CA PHE A 138 2.68 1.08 6.31
C PHE A 138 3.57 2.17 6.92
N SER A 139 4.60 1.74 7.65
CA SER A 139 5.47 2.62 8.43
C SER A 139 6.83 2.79 7.78
N GLY A 140 7.35 4.02 7.80
CA GLY A 140 8.74 4.34 7.49
C GLY A 140 9.65 4.40 8.72
N PRO A 141 10.86 4.98 8.59
CA PRO A 141 11.36 5.64 7.38
C PRO A 141 11.65 4.65 6.26
N CYS A 142 11.33 5.05 5.03
CA CYS A 142 11.74 4.36 3.82
C CYS A 142 12.84 5.15 3.10
N LYS A 143 13.44 4.53 2.08
CA LYS A 143 14.23 5.25 1.10
C LYS A 143 13.35 6.20 0.26
N PRO A 144 13.91 7.32 -0.23
CA PRO A 144 13.21 8.28 -1.10
C PRO A 144 12.81 7.63 -2.45
N GLY A 145 11.88 8.29 -3.14
CA GLY A 145 11.34 7.81 -4.42
C GLY A 145 10.38 6.62 -4.32
N LEU A 146 9.90 6.25 -3.12
CA LEU A 146 9.00 5.11 -2.97
C LEU A 146 7.63 5.39 -3.62
N VAL A 147 7.29 4.62 -4.64
CA VAL A 147 5.99 4.61 -5.30
C VAL A 147 5.19 3.39 -4.85
N PHE A 148 3.97 3.59 -4.35
CA PHE A 148 2.97 2.54 -4.22
C PHE A 148 1.90 2.78 -5.28
N GLN A 149 1.92 1.95 -6.32
CA GLN A 149 1.02 2.02 -7.46
C GLN A 149 -0.07 0.94 -7.38
N VAL A 150 -1.34 1.34 -7.47
CA VAL A 150 -2.50 0.45 -7.52
C VAL A 150 -3.19 0.60 -8.88
N ASP A 151 -3.06 -0.41 -9.73
CA ASP A 151 -3.77 -0.52 -11.02
C ASP A 151 -4.94 -1.51 -10.98
N GLY A 152 -4.93 -2.45 -10.03
CA GLY A 152 -6.06 -3.32 -9.72
C GLY A 152 -7.11 -2.67 -8.82
N VAL A 153 -7.78 -3.47 -8.01
CA VAL A 153 -8.68 -3.03 -6.94
C VAL A 153 -8.04 -3.34 -5.58
N LEU A 154 -8.05 -2.39 -4.65
CA LEU A 154 -7.65 -2.60 -3.25
C LEU A 154 -8.84 -2.31 -2.34
N MET A 155 -9.19 -3.23 -1.43
CA MET A 155 -10.42 -3.13 -0.65
C MET A 155 -10.33 -3.73 0.78
N PRO A 156 -11.10 -3.23 1.75
CA PRO A 156 -11.23 -3.81 3.07
C PRO A 156 -12.24 -4.98 3.09
N PRO A 157 -12.27 -5.76 4.18
CA PRO A 157 -13.40 -6.63 4.50
C PRO A 157 -14.75 -5.88 4.40
N ASP A 158 -15.77 -6.54 3.83
CA ASP A 158 -17.08 -5.93 3.56
C ASP A 158 -17.90 -5.71 4.85
N GLY A 159 -17.64 -4.58 5.50
CA GLY A 159 -18.43 -4.02 6.59
C GLY A 159 -17.99 -4.38 8.01
N PRO A 160 -18.72 -3.85 9.02
CA PRO A 160 -18.37 -3.98 10.43
C PRO A 160 -18.42 -5.42 10.97
N GLU A 161 -19.20 -6.31 10.36
CA GLU A 161 -19.28 -7.73 10.78
C GLU A 161 -18.10 -8.57 10.28
N CYS A 162 -17.45 -8.15 9.19
CA CYS A 162 -16.27 -8.81 8.63
C CYS A 162 -14.95 -8.15 9.09
N TRP A 163 -15.03 -7.03 9.81
CA TRP A 163 -13.87 -6.29 10.29
C TRP A 163 -13.19 -7.03 11.46
N PRO A 164 -11.88 -7.33 11.40
CA PRO A 164 -11.22 -8.08 12.46
C PRO A 164 -11.26 -7.36 13.82
N GLU A 165 -11.57 -8.06 14.90
CA GLU A 165 -11.65 -7.47 16.26
C GLU A 165 -10.32 -6.84 16.76
N LYS A 166 -9.19 -7.32 16.21
CA LYS A 166 -7.84 -6.81 16.50
C LYS A 166 -7.54 -5.46 15.82
N ASP A 167 -8.30 -5.12 14.78
CA ASP A 167 -8.04 -4.00 13.87
C ASP A 167 -8.73 -2.72 14.34
N SER A 168 -8.23 -1.56 13.92
CA SER A 168 -8.82 -0.28 14.31
C SER A 168 -10.10 0.01 13.52
N ALA A 169 -11.25 0.02 14.18
CA ALA A 169 -12.53 0.44 13.58
C ALA A 169 -12.59 1.93 13.16
N LYS A 170 -11.46 2.66 13.20
CA LYS A 170 -11.33 4.11 12.92
C LYS A 170 -10.39 4.43 11.76
N GLN A 171 -9.63 3.47 11.25
CA GLN A 171 -8.72 3.67 10.12
C GLN A 171 -8.41 2.33 9.43
N TRP A 172 -8.41 2.31 8.10
CA TRP A 172 -8.04 1.13 7.33
C TRP A 172 -6.55 1.16 6.95
N ILE A 173 -6.17 1.90 5.91
CA ILE A 173 -4.76 2.05 5.50
C ILE A 173 -4.18 3.29 6.16
N VAL A 174 -3.01 3.15 6.80
CA VAL A 174 -2.26 4.27 7.37
C VAL A 174 -0.83 4.29 6.84
N PHE A 175 -0.45 5.39 6.20
CA PHE A 175 0.92 5.70 5.83
C PHE A 175 1.54 6.58 6.93
N TYR A 176 2.60 6.09 7.58
CA TYR A 176 3.14 6.69 8.80
C TYR A 176 4.64 6.96 8.72
N LYS A 177 5.05 8.21 9.00
CA LYS A 177 6.46 8.67 8.99
C LYS A 177 7.19 8.34 7.68
N LEU A 178 6.55 8.71 6.58
CA LEU A 178 7.15 8.67 5.25
C LEU A 178 7.71 10.06 4.89
N ASP A 179 8.72 10.05 4.03
CA ASP A 179 9.30 11.23 3.42
C ASP A 179 9.58 10.85 1.96
N ASP A 180 9.14 11.68 1.02
CA ASP A 180 9.29 11.46 -0.43
C ASP A 180 8.63 10.15 -0.92
N MET A 181 7.29 10.11 -0.87
CA MET A 181 6.47 8.96 -1.26
C MET A 181 5.33 9.36 -2.21
N THR A 182 5.14 8.58 -3.26
CA THR A 182 3.99 8.67 -4.17
C THR A 182 3.01 7.50 -3.94
N PHE A 183 1.72 7.79 -3.81
CA PHE A 183 0.65 6.80 -3.82
C PHE A 183 -0.27 7.05 -5.02
N ASN A 184 -0.15 6.24 -6.06
CA ASN A 184 -0.77 6.51 -7.36
C ASN A 184 -1.36 5.25 -8.01
N GLY A 185 -1.76 5.38 -9.28
CA GLY A 185 -2.16 4.28 -10.15
C GLY A 185 -3.50 4.53 -10.81
N THR A 186 -3.85 3.67 -11.76
CA THR A 186 -5.08 3.77 -12.56
C THR A 186 -6.22 2.90 -12.01
N GLY A 187 -5.99 2.25 -10.88
CA GLY A 187 -6.90 1.31 -10.21
C GLY A 187 -7.98 1.98 -9.38
N THR A 188 -8.59 1.16 -8.52
CA THR A 188 -9.69 1.58 -7.65
C THR A 188 -9.42 1.18 -6.20
N ILE A 189 -9.57 2.13 -5.29
CA ILE A 189 -9.67 1.89 -3.85
C ILE A 189 -11.16 1.82 -3.50
N GLU A 190 -11.66 0.63 -3.19
CA GLU A 190 -13.05 0.39 -2.78
C GLU A 190 -13.14 0.34 -1.25
N GLY A 191 -14.14 0.98 -0.65
CA GLY A 191 -14.25 1.12 0.81
C GLY A 191 -15.30 0.25 1.50
N HIS A 192 -16.19 -0.41 0.77
CA HIS A 192 -17.30 -1.21 1.29
C HIS A 192 -18.16 -0.46 2.34
N GLY A 193 -18.34 0.85 2.15
CA GLY A 193 -18.98 1.75 3.12
C GLY A 193 -20.45 1.46 3.42
N GLN A 194 -21.19 0.76 2.54
CA GLN A 194 -22.64 0.59 2.67
C GLN A 194 -23.07 0.03 4.04
N LYS A 195 -22.46 -1.05 4.52
CA LYS A 195 -22.83 -1.64 5.81
C LYS A 195 -22.45 -0.76 7.01
N TRP A 196 -21.45 0.12 6.86
CA TRP A 196 -21.05 1.10 7.87
C TRP A 196 -22.02 2.29 7.94
N TRP A 197 -22.51 2.76 6.79
CA TRP A 197 -23.54 3.80 6.69
C TRP A 197 -24.92 3.30 7.18
N ASP A 198 -25.14 1.99 7.16
CA ASP A 198 -26.39 1.34 7.58
C ASP A 198 -26.48 1.08 9.09
N LEU A 199 -25.41 1.36 9.84
CA LEU A 199 -25.38 1.22 11.30
C LEU A 199 -26.51 2.04 11.97
N PRO A 200 -27.23 1.49 12.97
CA PRO A 200 -28.43 2.12 13.57
C PRO A 200 -28.21 3.53 14.15
N CYS A 201 -26.97 3.86 14.48
CA CYS A 201 -26.56 5.12 15.08
C CYS A 201 -26.27 6.26 14.10
N LYS A 202 -26.23 5.98 12.79
CA LYS A 202 -26.01 7.01 11.77
C LYS A 202 -27.25 7.93 11.66
N PRO A 203 -27.06 9.23 11.36
CA PRO A 203 -28.08 10.29 11.55
C PRO A 203 -29.38 10.15 10.75
N HIS A 204 -29.46 9.22 9.81
CA HIS A 204 -30.61 8.99 8.94
C HIS A 204 -31.26 7.60 9.10
N ARG A 205 -30.93 6.85 10.17
CA ARG A 205 -31.40 5.47 10.39
C ARG A 205 -32.48 5.28 11.47
N GLY A 206 -32.69 6.24 12.38
CA GLY A 206 -33.74 6.18 13.40
C GLY A 206 -35.07 6.81 12.96
N PRO A 207 -36.18 6.54 13.69
CA PRO A 207 -37.49 7.12 13.41
C PRO A 207 -37.44 8.65 13.30
N ASN A 208 -38.06 9.22 12.25
CA ASN A 208 -38.05 10.65 11.94
C ASN A 208 -36.64 11.28 11.75
N GLY A 209 -35.62 10.48 11.36
CA GLY A 209 -34.25 10.98 11.21
C GLY A 209 -33.53 11.16 12.56
N SER A 210 -33.86 10.32 13.55
CA SER A 210 -33.12 10.24 14.81
C SER A 210 -31.92 9.29 14.71
N THR A 211 -31.05 9.30 15.71
CA THR A 211 -29.98 8.31 15.90
C THR A 211 -30.37 7.29 16.97
N LEU A 212 -30.19 6.00 16.70
CA LEU A 212 -30.29 4.98 17.74
C LEU A 212 -28.94 4.83 18.47
N ARG A 213 -28.93 4.28 19.68
CA ARG A 213 -27.68 4.01 20.40
C ARG A 213 -27.07 2.70 19.91
N GLY A 214 -25.77 2.70 19.65
CA GLY A 214 -24.98 1.53 19.25
C GLY A 214 -23.52 1.90 18.92
N PRO A 215 -22.67 0.92 18.61
CA PRO A 215 -21.35 1.18 18.01
C PRO A 215 -21.49 2.00 16.74
N CYS A 216 -20.64 3.02 16.57
CA CYS A 216 -20.81 4.02 15.51
C CYS A 216 -19.51 4.45 14.80
N ASP A 217 -18.38 3.92 15.27
CA ASP A 217 -17.10 4.08 14.60
C ASP A 217 -17.18 3.50 13.18
N SER A 218 -16.43 4.10 12.26
CA SER A 218 -16.28 3.65 10.88
C SER A 218 -14.90 4.09 10.43
N PRO A 219 -14.15 3.27 9.69
CA PRO A 219 -12.77 3.60 9.37
C PRO A 219 -12.69 4.74 8.35
N ALA A 220 -11.82 5.71 8.59
CA ALA A 220 -11.25 6.51 7.51
C ALA A 220 -10.47 5.58 6.58
N LEU A 221 -10.66 5.73 5.27
CA LEU A 221 -10.20 4.75 4.29
C LEU A 221 -8.67 4.78 4.13
N ILE A 222 -8.10 5.94 3.80
CA ILE A 222 -6.66 6.14 3.71
C ILE A 222 -6.25 7.33 4.58
N ARG A 223 -5.19 7.15 5.36
CA ARG A 223 -4.66 8.18 6.27
C ARG A 223 -3.14 8.31 6.13
N PHE A 224 -2.67 9.48 5.73
CA PHE A 224 -1.28 9.89 5.86
C PHE A 224 -1.11 10.58 7.23
N PHE A 225 -0.10 10.16 8.00
CA PHE A 225 0.13 10.66 9.35
C PHE A 225 1.61 10.94 9.60
N MET A 226 1.93 12.14 10.11
CA MET A 226 3.31 12.57 10.44
C MET A 226 4.31 12.34 9.29
N SER A 227 3.91 12.65 8.05
CA SER A 227 4.69 12.34 6.84
C SER A 227 4.89 13.58 5.96
N SER A 228 5.95 13.59 5.16
CA SER A 228 6.37 14.75 4.37
C SER A 228 6.54 14.39 2.89
N ASN A 229 6.48 15.41 2.02
CA ASN A 229 6.73 15.29 0.58
C ASN A 229 5.94 14.13 -0.05
N LEU A 230 4.62 14.23 0.05
CA LEU A 230 3.66 13.22 -0.40
C LEU A 230 3.02 13.61 -1.73
N VAL A 231 2.89 12.65 -2.64
CA VAL A 231 2.09 12.76 -3.86
C VAL A 231 0.97 11.73 -3.85
N VAL A 232 -0.26 12.12 -4.19
CA VAL A 232 -1.39 11.20 -4.38
C VAL A 232 -2.11 11.50 -5.70
N SER A 233 -2.13 10.56 -6.66
CA SER A 233 -2.69 10.84 -7.99
C SER A 233 -3.27 9.68 -8.79
N GLY A 234 -4.14 10.00 -9.76
CA GLY A 234 -4.72 9.08 -10.77
C GLY A 234 -5.79 8.10 -10.27
N LEU A 235 -5.86 7.85 -8.96
CA LEU A 235 -6.70 6.82 -8.36
C LEU A 235 -8.19 7.15 -8.39
N ARG A 236 -9.01 6.10 -8.58
CA ARG A 236 -10.43 6.13 -8.20
C ARG A 236 -10.56 5.71 -6.75
N ILE A 237 -11.22 6.49 -5.90
CA ILE A 237 -11.41 6.18 -4.48
C ILE A 237 -12.90 6.25 -4.17
N GLN A 238 -13.51 5.12 -3.81
CA GLN A 238 -14.96 5.02 -3.74
C GLN A 238 -15.51 4.34 -2.49
N ASN A 239 -16.76 4.67 -2.16
CA ASN A 239 -17.55 4.04 -1.09
C ASN A 239 -16.87 4.01 0.27
N SER A 240 -16.17 5.08 0.66
CA SER A 240 -15.48 5.15 1.94
C SER A 240 -16.44 5.04 3.15
N PRO A 241 -16.16 4.21 4.17
CA PRO A 241 -16.97 4.13 5.39
C PRO A 241 -17.05 5.46 6.18
N GLN A 242 -16.01 6.28 6.08
CA GLN A 242 -15.92 7.64 6.60
C GLN A 242 -15.12 8.51 5.60
N PHE A 243 -14.12 9.28 6.03
CA PHE A 243 -13.31 10.13 5.15
C PHE A 243 -12.49 9.28 4.16
N HIS A 244 -12.47 9.64 2.88
CA HIS A 244 -11.75 8.90 1.84
C HIS A 244 -10.23 9.08 2.00
N LEU A 245 -9.78 10.33 2.10
CA LEU A 245 -8.38 10.70 2.35
C LEU A 245 -8.25 11.57 3.60
N LYS A 246 -7.30 11.24 4.48
CA LYS A 246 -6.87 12.08 5.60
C LYS A 246 -5.39 12.40 5.52
N PHE A 247 -5.02 13.65 5.79
CA PHE A 247 -3.65 14.09 6.02
C PHE A 247 -3.59 14.77 7.39
N ASP A 248 -2.93 14.11 8.35
CA ASP A 248 -2.83 14.57 9.73
C ASP A 248 -1.36 14.84 10.08
N GLY A 249 -1.01 16.08 10.41
CA GLY A 249 0.37 16.43 10.80
C GLY A 249 1.40 16.27 9.69
N CYS A 250 1.04 16.50 8.43
CA CYS A 250 1.89 16.26 7.26
C CYS A 250 2.51 17.56 6.70
N ASP A 251 3.53 17.47 5.84
CA ASP A 251 4.26 18.65 5.36
C ASP A 251 4.76 18.52 3.91
N GLY A 252 4.17 19.30 2.99
CA GLY A 252 4.34 19.09 1.55
C GLY A 252 3.46 17.95 1.06
N VAL A 253 2.26 18.28 0.59
CA VAL A 253 1.26 17.31 0.12
C VAL A 253 0.71 17.78 -1.23
N GLU A 254 0.78 16.95 -2.25
CA GLU A 254 0.29 17.24 -3.60
C GLU A 254 -0.71 16.17 -4.03
N ILE A 255 -1.93 16.60 -4.41
CA ILE A 255 -3.05 15.71 -4.72
C ILE A 255 -3.67 16.14 -6.05
N TYR A 256 -3.72 15.23 -7.03
CA TYR A 256 -4.24 15.57 -8.36
C TYR A 256 -4.81 14.38 -9.15
N ASP A 257 -5.57 14.66 -10.21
CA ASP A 257 -6.20 13.65 -11.08
C ASP A 257 -6.99 12.56 -10.34
N LEU A 258 -7.57 12.88 -9.17
CA LEU A 258 -8.36 11.92 -8.40
C LEU A 258 -9.83 11.91 -8.79
N SER A 259 -10.44 10.71 -8.77
CA SER A 259 -11.89 10.54 -8.84
C SER A 259 -12.41 9.94 -7.54
N ILE A 260 -13.03 10.77 -6.70
CA ILE A 260 -13.57 10.36 -5.40
C ILE A 260 -15.10 10.25 -5.47
N SER A 261 -15.66 9.09 -5.12
CA SER A 261 -17.12 8.87 -5.23
C SER A 261 -17.76 8.08 -4.08
N SER A 262 -18.81 8.63 -3.46
CA SER A 262 -19.73 7.92 -2.57
C SER A 262 -21.17 8.40 -2.79
N PRO A 263 -22.21 7.61 -2.46
CA PRO A 263 -23.60 8.02 -2.62
C PRO A 263 -23.92 9.31 -1.86
N LYS A 264 -24.73 10.22 -2.44
CA LYS A 264 -25.08 11.53 -1.85
C LYS A 264 -25.56 11.52 -0.38
N LEU A 265 -26.06 10.40 0.13
CA LEU A 265 -26.59 10.27 1.49
C LEU A 265 -25.65 9.50 2.45
N SER A 266 -24.43 9.15 2.03
CA SER A 266 -23.46 8.48 2.89
C SER A 266 -22.97 9.42 4.00
N PRO A 267 -23.11 9.05 5.29
CA PRO A 267 -22.75 9.90 6.42
C PRO A 267 -21.23 10.09 6.52
N ASN A 268 -20.78 11.35 6.67
CA ASN A 268 -19.40 11.70 7.03
C ASN A 268 -18.36 11.13 6.07
N THR A 269 -18.69 11.10 4.77
CA THR A 269 -17.82 10.61 3.72
C THR A 269 -17.00 11.73 3.08
N ASP A 270 -16.36 12.57 3.89
CA ASP A 270 -15.52 13.67 3.40
C ASP A 270 -14.54 13.17 2.33
N GLY A 271 -14.31 13.99 1.29
CA GLY A 271 -13.41 13.62 0.19
C GLY A 271 -11.96 13.66 0.66
N ILE A 272 -11.43 14.87 0.81
CA ILE A 272 -10.08 15.10 1.32
C ILE A 272 -10.16 15.90 2.62
N HIS A 273 -9.69 15.32 3.72
CA HIS A 273 -9.57 15.98 5.01
C HIS A 273 -8.10 16.30 5.32
N VAL A 274 -7.79 17.55 5.65
CA VAL A 274 -6.45 17.98 6.04
C VAL A 274 -6.48 18.59 7.44
N GLN A 275 -5.59 18.16 8.34
CA GLN A 275 -5.45 18.70 9.69
C GLN A 275 -3.98 18.82 10.08
N ASP A 276 -3.61 19.90 10.77
CA ASP A 276 -2.24 20.16 11.25
C ASP A 276 -1.16 20.04 10.15
N THR A 277 -1.53 20.33 8.89
CA THR A 277 -0.75 20.00 7.69
C THR A 277 -0.38 21.28 6.90
N THR A 278 0.86 21.40 6.42
CA THR A 278 1.32 22.59 5.68
C THR A 278 1.79 22.29 4.26
N ARG A 279 1.74 23.32 3.39
CA ARG A 279 2.09 23.23 1.95
C ARG A 279 1.29 22.14 1.24
N VAL A 280 -0.02 22.34 1.14
CA VAL A 280 -0.95 21.43 0.48
C VAL A 280 -1.36 22.00 -0.87
N ARG A 281 -1.31 21.20 -1.94
CA ARG A 281 -1.97 21.49 -3.21
C ARG A 281 -2.98 20.40 -3.54
N ILE A 282 -4.16 20.80 -3.97
CA ILE A 282 -5.23 19.91 -4.43
C ILE A 282 -5.74 20.45 -5.77
N TYR A 283 -5.55 19.70 -6.86
CA TYR A 283 -5.97 20.14 -8.19
C TYR A 283 -6.56 19.05 -9.08
N ASP A 284 -7.17 19.45 -10.19
CA ASP A 284 -7.70 18.60 -11.29
C ASP A 284 -8.47 17.33 -10.85
N SER A 285 -9.19 17.42 -9.73
CA SER A 285 -9.87 16.28 -9.10
C SER A 285 -11.39 16.41 -9.11
N VAL A 286 -12.09 15.29 -9.22
CA VAL A 286 -13.57 15.22 -9.20
C VAL A 286 -14.02 14.49 -7.94
N ILE A 287 -14.83 15.15 -7.11
CA ILE A 287 -15.25 14.65 -5.80
C ILE A 287 -16.79 14.72 -5.68
N ALA A 288 -17.40 13.56 -5.48
CA ALA A 288 -18.85 13.37 -5.33
C ALA A 288 -19.15 12.51 -4.10
N ASN A 289 -19.76 13.05 -3.05
CA ASN A 289 -19.94 12.36 -1.77
C ASN A 289 -21.17 12.87 -0.99
N GLY A 290 -21.34 12.36 0.25
CA GLY A 290 -22.41 12.76 1.18
C GLY A 290 -22.01 13.74 2.29
N ASP A 291 -20.78 14.27 2.31
CA ASP A 291 -20.36 15.31 3.28
C ASP A 291 -19.43 16.35 2.61
N ASP A 292 -18.47 16.95 3.31
CA ASP A 292 -17.56 17.94 2.73
C ASP A 292 -16.75 17.39 1.55
N CYS A 293 -16.62 18.17 0.48
CA CYS A 293 -15.76 17.85 -0.66
C CYS A 293 -14.28 17.84 -0.22
N ILE A 294 -13.87 18.94 0.41
CA ILE A 294 -12.57 19.11 1.05
C ILE A 294 -12.82 19.78 2.40
N SER A 295 -12.34 19.21 3.49
CA SER A 295 -12.47 19.78 4.84
C SER A 295 -11.10 20.12 5.43
N ILE A 296 -10.91 21.39 5.77
CA ILE A 296 -9.67 21.92 6.36
C ILE A 296 -9.87 22.08 7.87
N GLY A 297 -9.09 21.35 8.65
CA GLY A 297 -9.03 21.42 10.10
C GLY A 297 -8.06 22.50 10.61
N SER A 298 -7.94 22.59 11.94
CA SER A 298 -6.98 23.47 12.59
C SER A 298 -5.52 23.14 12.22
N GLY A 299 -4.62 24.09 12.46
CA GLY A 299 -3.16 23.90 12.27
C GLY A 299 -2.69 23.91 10.81
N CYS A 300 -3.59 23.99 9.83
CA CYS A 300 -3.21 24.01 8.42
C CYS A 300 -2.70 25.39 7.96
N SER A 301 -1.76 25.40 7.01
CA SER A 301 -1.28 26.63 6.37
C SER A 301 -0.73 26.38 4.95
N ASN A 302 -0.78 27.40 4.10
CA ASN A 302 -0.40 27.30 2.67
C ASN A 302 -1.14 26.14 1.97
N VAL A 303 -2.48 26.19 2.01
CA VAL A 303 -3.36 25.25 1.29
C VAL A 303 -3.86 25.93 0.01
N GLU A 304 -3.58 25.31 -1.12
CA GLU A 304 -3.95 25.74 -2.47
C GLU A 304 -4.94 24.71 -3.06
N ILE A 305 -6.07 25.18 -3.59
CA ILE A 305 -7.09 24.35 -4.22
C ILE A 305 -7.48 25.01 -5.54
N ASP A 306 -7.26 24.31 -6.65
CA ASP A 306 -7.58 24.78 -8.00
C ASP A 306 -8.29 23.68 -8.82
N ALA A 307 -9.07 24.03 -9.83
CA ALA A 307 -9.74 23.10 -10.77
C ALA A 307 -10.57 21.92 -10.17
N VAL A 308 -10.79 21.84 -8.85
CA VAL A 308 -11.56 20.75 -8.21
C VAL A 308 -13.06 20.87 -8.50
N THR A 309 -13.65 19.79 -9.02
CA THR A 309 -15.11 19.67 -9.22
C THR A 309 -15.76 18.97 -8.03
N CYS A 310 -16.51 19.72 -7.23
CA CYS A 310 -17.28 19.20 -6.10
C CYS A 310 -18.78 19.05 -6.44
N GLY A 311 -19.34 17.84 -6.40
CA GLY A 311 -20.79 17.67 -6.56
C GLY A 311 -21.30 16.26 -6.89
N PRO A 312 -22.27 15.70 -6.12
CA PRO A 312 -22.82 16.22 -4.86
C PRO A 312 -21.77 16.28 -3.75
N SER A 313 -21.91 17.23 -2.82
CA SER A 313 -21.13 17.36 -1.57
C SER A 313 -21.68 18.52 -0.74
N HIS A 314 -21.09 18.80 0.43
CA HIS A 314 -21.25 20.04 1.19
C HIS A 314 -20.27 21.17 0.76
N GLY A 315 -19.44 20.95 -0.27
CA GLY A 315 -18.46 21.91 -0.74
C GLY A 315 -17.16 21.92 0.08
N ILE A 316 -16.41 23.02 0.01
CA ILE A 316 -15.14 23.18 0.73
C ILE A 316 -15.40 23.81 2.10
N ARG A 317 -14.98 23.15 3.19
CA ARG A 317 -15.14 23.63 4.57
C ARG A 317 -13.81 24.13 5.14
N LEU A 318 -13.84 25.33 5.69
CA LEU A 318 -12.72 25.95 6.44
C LEU A 318 -12.90 25.72 7.95
N PRO A 319 -11.80 25.77 8.75
CA PRO A 319 -11.92 25.62 10.19
C PRO A 319 -12.67 26.82 10.80
N ALA A 320 -13.46 26.57 11.84
CA ALA A 320 -14.08 27.64 12.62
C ALA A 320 -12.99 28.48 13.32
N GLN A 321 -13.14 29.81 13.25
CA GLN A 321 -12.26 30.79 13.91
C GLN A 321 -12.68 31.05 15.35
#